data_AF-A0A3E0Q4K5-F1
#
_entry.id   AF-A0A3E0Q4K5-F1
#
_cell.length_a   1.000
_cell.length_b   1.000
_cell.length_c   1.000
_cell.angle_alpha   90.00
_cell.angle_beta   90.00
_cell.angle_gamma   90.00
#
_symmetry.space_group_name_H-M   'P 1'
#
loop_
_entity.id
_entity.type
_entity.pdbx_description
1 polymer ?
#
loop_
_entity_poly.entity_id
_entity_poly.type
_entity_poly.pdbx_seq_one_letter_code
_entity_poly.pdbx_strand_id
1 'polypeptide(L)'
;DAYARQLKVLMAAEDVRPAVATHDLKLVDLARELAPQRLGYFEFQMLYGVRTALQERLVEEGHPLRIYLPFGSQWYPYLTRRMAERPANVWFFIRSLFG
;
A
#
# COMPACT_ATOMS: atom_id res chain seq x y z
N ASP A 1 3.24 8.60 11.56
CA ASP A 1 3.07 10.07 11.63
C ASP A 1 3.42 10.80 10.34
N ALA A 2 4.67 10.78 9.87
CA ALA A 2 5.05 11.51 8.65
C ALA A 2 4.24 11.07 7.41
N TYR A 3 4.09 9.75 7.20
CA TYR A 3 3.30 9.20 6.10
C TYR A 3 1.85 9.71 6.15
N ALA A 4 1.17 9.62 7.30
CA ALA A 4 -0.21 10.07 7.43
C ALA A 4 -0.38 11.58 7.13
N ARG A 5 0.57 12.41 7.55
CA ARG A 5 0.56 13.85 7.23
C ARG A 5 0.72 14.09 5.73
N GLN A 6 1.69 13.41 5.09
CA GLN A 6 1.94 13.54 3.66
C GLN A 6 0.80 12.97 2.82
N LEU A 7 0.17 11.88 3.27
CA LEU A 7 -1.00 11.29 2.63
C LEU A 7 -2.16 12.29 2.58
N LYS A 8 -2.44 13.01 3.68
CA LYS A 8 -3.47 14.06 3.69
C LYS A 8 -3.18 15.16 2.66
N VAL A 9 -1.94 15.64 2.60
CA VAL A 9 -1.51 16.64 1.61
C VAL A 9 -1.69 16.11 0.19
N LEU A 10 -1.26 14.88 -0.06
CA LEU A 10 -1.29 14.28 -1.40
C LEU A 10 -2.71 13.98 -1.87
N MET A 11 -3.59 13.53 -0.98
CA MET A 11 -4.99 13.23 -1.29
C MET A 11 -5.81 14.49 -1.59
N ALA A 12 -5.47 15.62 -0.97
CA ALA A 12 -6.10 16.92 -1.19
C ALA A 12 -5.62 17.65 -2.46
N ALA A 13 -4.51 17.23 -3.06
CA ALA A 13 -3.98 17.88 -4.27
C ALA A 13 -4.77 17.45 -5.52
N GLU A 14 -5.16 18.44 -6.34
CA GLU A 14 -6.05 18.26 -7.49
C GLU A 14 -5.33 17.63 -8.70
N ASP A 15 -4.11 18.10 -9.01
CA ASP A 15 -3.38 17.73 -10.24
C ASP A 15 -2.41 16.55 -10.10
N VAL A 16 -2.54 15.77 -9.02
CA VAL A 16 -1.70 14.58 -8.77
C VAL A 16 -2.54 13.31 -8.82
N ARG A 17 -1.93 12.16 -9.07
CA ARG A 17 -2.55 10.84 -8.96
C ARG A 17 -1.85 10.03 -7.87
N PRO A 18 -2.36 10.05 -6.62
CA PRO A 18 -1.72 9.40 -5.50
C PRO A 18 -1.69 7.88 -5.68
N ALA A 19 -0.54 7.30 -5.33
CA ALA A 19 -0.34 5.87 -5.22
C ALA A 19 -0.07 5.54 -3.74
N VAL A 20 -1.08 5.04 -3.03
CA VAL A 20 -1.01 4.73 -1.60
C VAL A 20 -0.42 3.34 -1.42
N ALA A 21 0.92 3.26 -1.43
CA ALA A 21 1.66 2.02 -1.28
C ALA A 21 1.86 1.66 0.21
N THR A 22 0.99 0.80 0.76
CA THR A 22 1.06 0.37 2.17
C THR A 22 0.25 -0.89 2.44
N HIS A 23 0.61 -1.62 3.51
CA HIS A 23 -0.21 -2.71 4.09
C HIS A 23 -0.70 -2.35 5.50
N ASP A 24 -0.48 -1.11 5.95
CA ASP A 24 -0.88 -0.66 7.28
C ASP A 24 -2.36 -0.30 7.25
N LEU A 25 -3.15 -1.11 7.97
CA LEU A 25 -4.60 -0.95 8.05
C LEU A 25 -5.00 0.47 8.43
N LYS A 26 -4.27 1.11 9.37
CA LYS A 26 -4.60 2.47 9.81
C LYS A 26 -4.39 3.49 8.69
N LEU A 27 -3.39 3.29 7.85
CA LEU A 27 -3.11 4.18 6.71
C LEU A 27 -4.06 3.90 5.55
N VAL A 28 -4.46 2.64 5.36
CA VAL A 28 -5.49 2.25 4.38
C VAL A 28 -6.83 2.87 4.76
N ASP A 29 -7.26 2.73 6.02
CA ASP A 29 -8.51 3.31 6.50
C ASP A 29 -8.49 4.84 6.40
N LEU A 30 -7.38 5.48 6.75
CA LEU A 30 -7.23 6.93 6.54
C LEU A 30 -7.36 7.33 5.06
N ALA A 31 -6.77 6.57 4.13
CA ALA A 31 -6.92 6.84 2.70
C ALA A 31 -8.38 6.66 2.24
N ARG A 32 -9.09 5.65 2.76
CA ARG A 32 -10.50 5.40 2.49
C ARG A 32 -11.39 6.52 3.02
N GLU A 33 -11.11 7.05 4.22
CA GLU A 33 -11.81 8.20 4.79
C GLU A 33 -11.63 9.49 3.96
N LEU A 34 -10.46 9.66 3.33
CA LEU A 34 -10.15 10.82 2.49
C LEU A 34 -10.70 10.67 1.05
N ALA A 35 -10.96 9.44 0.59
CA ALA A 35 -11.36 9.16 -0.79
C ALA A 35 -12.62 9.91 -1.27
N PRO A 36 -13.71 10.04 -0.47
CA PRO A 36 -14.92 10.75 -0.91
C PRO A 36 -14.71 12.24 -1.19
N GLN A 37 -13.69 12.85 -0.58
CA GLN A 37 -13.36 14.27 -0.75
C GLN A 37 -12.51 14.52 -2.00
N ARG A 38 -12.03 13.44 -2.63
CA ARG A 38 -11.10 13.51 -3.73
C ARG A 38 -11.84 13.43 -5.07
N LEU A 39 -11.70 14.47 -5.89
CA LEU A 39 -12.32 14.54 -7.22
C LEU A 39 -11.52 13.79 -8.31
N GLY A 40 -10.25 13.45 -8.04
CA GLY A 40 -9.33 12.82 -8.98
C GLY A 40 -8.97 11.37 -8.67
N TYR A 41 -8.35 10.67 -9.62
CA TYR A 41 -7.92 9.29 -9.47
C TYR A 41 -6.90 9.11 -8.32
N PHE A 42 -7.01 8.02 -7.58
CA PHE A 42 -5.96 7.48 -6.71
C PHE A 42 -6.03 5.96 -6.74
N GLU A 43 -4.96 5.30 -6.32
CA GLU A 43 -4.92 3.84 -6.20
C GLU A 43 -4.22 3.38 -4.92
N PHE A 44 -4.63 2.22 -4.44
CA PHE A 44 -3.85 1.46 -3.47
C PHE A 44 -2.78 0.66 -4.19
N GLN A 45 -1.61 0.51 -3.56
CA GLN A 45 -0.57 -0.39 -4.04
C GLN A 45 -0.14 -1.34 -2.92
N MET A 46 -0.12 -2.63 -3.23
CA MET A 46 0.21 -3.68 -2.27
C MET A 46 1.17 -4.70 -2.89
N LEU A 47 1.85 -5.48 -2.05
CA LEU A 47 2.75 -6.55 -2.47
C LEU A 47 1.93 -7.81 -2.73
N TYR A 48 2.33 -8.58 -3.73
CA TYR A 48 1.73 -9.87 -4.02
C TYR A 48 1.81 -10.80 -2.80
N GLY A 49 0.69 -11.45 -2.48
CA GLY A 49 0.60 -12.46 -1.40
C GLY A 49 0.52 -11.89 0.02
N VAL A 50 0.42 -10.56 0.21
CA VAL A 50 0.41 -9.93 1.54
C VAL A 50 -0.93 -9.29 1.83
N ARG A 51 -1.60 -9.74 2.90
CA ARG A 51 -2.98 -9.34 3.25
C ARG A 51 -3.96 -9.49 2.07
N THR A 52 -3.99 -10.65 1.42
CA THR A 52 -4.85 -10.89 0.26
C THR A 52 -6.33 -10.60 0.53
N ALA A 53 -6.84 -10.91 1.74
CA ALA A 53 -8.21 -10.56 2.12
C ALA A 53 -8.47 -9.04 2.18
N LEU A 54 -7.45 -8.21 2.48
CA LEU A 54 -7.58 -6.76 2.36
C LEU A 54 -7.58 -6.33 0.89
N GLN A 55 -6.74 -6.96 0.06
CA GLN A 55 -6.69 -6.69 -1.37
C GLN A 55 -8.05 -6.95 -2.03
N GLU A 56 -8.65 -8.10 -1.75
CA GLU A 56 -9.99 -8.48 -2.23
C GLU A 56 -11.05 -7.47 -1.78
N ARG A 57 -11.10 -7.15 -0.48
CA ARG A 57 -12.06 -6.16 0.05
C ARG A 57 -11.92 -4.78 -0.61
N LEU A 58 -10.70 -4.29 -0.82
CA LEU A 58 -10.48 -2.99 -1.47
C LEU A 58 -11.05 -2.98 -2.90
N VAL A 59 -10.88 -4.08 -3.64
CA VAL A 59 -11.45 -4.21 -4.99
C VAL A 59 -12.97 -4.31 -4.95
N GLU A 60 -13.53 -5.09 -4.02
CA GLU A 60 -14.99 -5.22 -3.82
C GLU A 60 -15.65 -3.88 -3.48
N GLU A 61 -14.96 -3.04 -2.72
CA GLU A 61 -15.39 -1.67 -2.38
C GLU A 61 -15.21 -0.67 -3.55
N GLY A 62 -14.69 -1.12 -4.69
CA GLY A 62 -14.52 -0.31 -5.90
C GLY A 62 -13.25 0.54 -5.92
N HIS A 63 -12.30 0.31 -4.99
CA HIS A 63 -11.03 1.03 -5.00
C HIS A 63 -10.06 0.45 -6.03
N PRO A 64 -9.39 1.29 -6.85
CA PRO A 64 -8.33 0.84 -7.73
C PRO A 64 -7.16 0.26 -6.92
N LEU A 65 -6.73 -0.95 -7.27
CA LEU A 65 -5.65 -1.67 -6.60
C LEU A 65 -4.60 -2.13 -7.62
N ARG A 66 -3.33 -1.83 -7.33
CA ARG A 66 -2.18 -2.35 -8.07
C ARG A 66 -1.36 -3.29 -7.19
N ILE A 67 -1.07 -4.48 -7.71
CA ILE A 67 -0.22 -5.46 -7.05
C ILE A 67 1.20 -5.41 -7.60
N TYR A 68 2.17 -5.20 -6.71
CA TYR A 68 3.59 -5.34 -7.00
C TYR A 68 3.97 -6.82 -6.91
N LEU A 69 4.24 -7.41 -8.08
CA LEU A 69 4.63 -8.81 -8.24
C LEU A 69 6.13 -8.89 -8.58
N PRO A 70 7.00 -9.30 -7.65
CA PRO A 70 8.36 -9.70 -7.98
C PRO A 70 8.34 -10.91 -8.91
N PHE A 71 9.15 -10.91 -9.97
CA PHE A 71 9.24 -12.02 -10.92
C PHE A 71 10.70 -12.28 -11.34
N GLY A 72 10.95 -13.45 -11.96
CA GLY A 72 12.28 -13.88 -12.41
C GLY A 72 13.03 -14.76 -11.40
N SER A 73 14.12 -15.39 -11.81
CA SER A 73 14.85 -16.39 -11.01
C SER A 73 15.51 -15.83 -9.74
N GLN A 74 15.74 -14.52 -9.68
CA GLN A 74 16.39 -13.82 -8.56
C GLN A 74 15.40 -13.03 -7.69
N TRP A 75 14.11 -13.36 -7.73
CA TRP A 75 13.08 -12.67 -6.96
C TRP A 75 13.34 -12.71 -5.44
N TYR A 76 13.84 -13.84 -4.92
CA TYR A 76 14.05 -14.05 -3.48
C TYR A 76 15.22 -13.21 -2.95
N PRO A 77 16.44 -13.23 -3.55
CA PRO A 77 17.52 -12.33 -3.18
C PRO A 77 17.16 -10.84 -3.31
N TYR A 78 16.38 -10.46 -4.33
CA TYR A 78 15.90 -9.10 -4.49
C TYR A 78 15.01 -8.67 -3.32
N LEU A 79 14.02 -9.50 -2.96
CA LEU A 79 13.09 -9.23 -1.87
C LEU A 79 13.82 -9.14 -0.53
N THR A 80 14.72 -10.09 -0.23
CA THR A 80 15.47 -10.11 1.03
C THR A 80 16.40 -8.90 1.15
N ARG A 81 17.07 -8.48 0.06
CA ARG A 81 17.89 -7.25 0.07
C ARG A 81 17.03 -6.01 0.33
N ARG A 82 15.90 -5.88 -0.37
CA ARG A 82 14.95 -4.77 -0.20
C ARG A 82 14.38 -4.68 1.21
N MET A 83 14.19 -5.83 1.86
CA MET A 83 13.75 -5.91 3.24
C MET A 83 14.88 -5.56 4.21
N ALA A 84 16.07 -6.14 4.04
CA ALA A 84 17.21 -5.95 4.93
C ALA A 84 17.72 -4.49 4.98
N GLU A 85 17.53 -3.71 3.91
CA GLU A 85 17.87 -2.28 3.88
C GLU A 85 17.11 -1.44 4.93
N ARG A 86 15.96 -1.92 5.45
CA ARG A 86 15.19 -1.26 6.54
C ARG A 86 14.59 -2.29 7.51
N PRO A 87 15.32 -2.69 8.57
CA PRO A 87 14.90 -3.75 9.51
C PRO A 87 13.50 -3.57 10.10
N ALA A 88 13.10 -2.32 10.38
CA ALA A 88 11.77 -2.00 10.92
C ALA A 88 10.62 -2.36 9.96
N ASN A 89 10.85 -2.34 8.64
CA ASN A 89 9.84 -2.70 7.64
C ASN A 89 9.70 -4.22 7.46
N VAL A 90 10.75 -4.97 7.76
CA VAL A 90 10.76 -6.45 7.66
C VAL A 90 9.79 -7.05 8.66
N TRP A 91 9.81 -6.58 9.90
CA TRP A 91 8.89 -7.08 10.93
C TRP A 91 7.43 -6.78 10.60
N PHE A 92 7.16 -5.59 10.06
CA PHE A 92 5.83 -5.22 9.58
C PHE A 92 5.36 -6.10 8.41
N PHE A 93 6.24 -6.37 7.45
CA PHE A 93 5.98 -7.26 6.32
C PHE A 93 5.66 -8.70 6.79
N ILE A 94 6.49 -9.26 7.67
CA ILE A 94 6.26 -10.59 8.26
C ILE A 94 4.90 -10.62 8.96
N ARG A 95 4.57 -9.60 9.77
CA ARG A 95 3.26 -9.53 10.44
C ARG A 95 2.09 -9.46 9.46
N SER A 96 2.29 -8.85 8.29
CA SER A 96 1.27 -8.74 7.24
C SER A 96 1.12 -9.99 6.36
N LEU A 97 2.05 -10.94 6.45
CA LEU A 97 1.90 -12.28 5.83
C LEU A 97 0.95 -13.18 6.63
N PHE A 98 0.80 -12.95 7.94
CA PHE A 98 0.09 -13.83 8.86
C PHE A 98 -1.19 -13.22 9.47
N GLY A 99 -1.67 -12.08 8.96
CA GLY A 99 -2.89 -11.47 9.48
C GLY A 99 -3.51 -10.42 8.60
#